data_AF-A0A6S6T0K6-F1
#
_entry.id   AF-A0A6S6T0K6-F1
#
_cell.length_a   1.000
_cell.length_b   1.000
_cell.length_c   1.000
_cell.angle_alpha   90.00
_cell.angle_beta   90.00
_cell.angle_gamma   90.00
#
_symmetry.space_group_name_H-M   'P 1'
#
loop_
_entity.id
_entity.type
_entity.pdbx_description
1 polymer ?
#
loop_
_entity_poly.entity_id
_entity_poly.type
_entity_poly.pdbx_seq_one_letter_code
_entity_poly.pdbx_strand_id
1 'polypeptide(L)'
;MFKGNKKAVESTPQSNKNTYIAKEIEITGNFKGEGAVQIEGILHGDISVTSVVIGQNGTVNGSINATNVIVNGTLNGSILCDTLEVMANGNINNEVKVKQLLVSGTIDGTIEAKNEINIEPTGVISANVMKSKTILVNGRILGKVIASELLEVGTTGSVEGEIIVKNIKTHEGGRLIGSMQNYQEEETKPKVSDKNTVSQKDESNLIV
;
A
#
# COMPACT_ATOMS: atom_id res chain seq x y z
N MET A 1 -60.50 3.93 -21.33
CA MET A 1 -60.30 3.59 -19.90
C MET A 1 -59.03 2.77 -19.77
N PHE A 2 -57.93 3.38 -19.30
CA PHE A 2 -56.64 2.70 -19.11
C PHE A 2 -56.39 2.50 -17.61
N LYS A 3 -56.26 1.24 -17.16
CA LYS A 3 -55.82 0.89 -15.80
C LYS A 3 -54.29 0.80 -15.78
N GLY A 4 -53.64 1.80 -15.19
CA GLY A 4 -52.20 1.79 -14.92
C GLY A 4 -51.92 1.16 -13.55
N ASN A 5 -51.40 -0.06 -13.54
CA ASN A 5 -50.96 -0.75 -12.34
C ASN A 5 -49.51 -0.32 -12.03
N LYS A 6 -49.30 0.67 -11.15
CA LYS A 6 -47.97 0.99 -10.63
C LYS A 6 -47.65 0.03 -9.47
N LYS A 7 -46.99 -1.08 -9.77
CA LYS A 7 -46.27 -1.85 -8.74
C LYS A 7 -45.09 -1.02 -8.27
N ALA A 8 -45.10 -0.64 -6.99
CA ALA A 8 -43.93 -0.13 -6.30
C ALA A 8 -42.81 -1.17 -6.37
N VAL A 9 -41.64 -0.75 -6.84
CA VAL A 9 -40.42 -1.56 -6.73
C VAL A 9 -39.93 -1.38 -5.30
N GLU A 10 -40.29 -2.31 -4.44
CA GLU A 10 -39.65 -2.47 -3.13
C GLU A 10 -38.22 -2.94 -3.37
N SER A 11 -37.25 -2.02 -3.24
CA SER A 11 -35.84 -2.38 -3.17
C SER A 11 -35.60 -3.11 -1.86
N THR A 12 -35.41 -4.42 -1.92
CA THR A 12 -34.92 -5.24 -0.82
C THR A 12 -33.67 -4.60 -0.22
N PRO A 13 -33.58 -4.41 1.11
CA PRO A 13 -32.37 -3.92 1.75
C PRO A 13 -31.27 -4.98 1.58
N GLN A 14 -30.37 -4.75 0.64
CA GLN A 14 -29.16 -5.54 0.52
C GLN A 14 -28.36 -5.32 1.79
N SER A 15 -28.31 -6.34 2.65
CA SER A 15 -27.52 -6.33 3.87
C SER A 15 -26.05 -6.31 3.49
N ASN A 16 -25.52 -5.10 3.27
CA ASN A 16 -24.09 -4.88 3.28
C ASN A 16 -23.66 -5.11 4.72
N LYS A 17 -23.02 -6.26 4.96
CA LYS A 17 -22.38 -6.59 6.24
C LYS A 17 -21.15 -5.71 6.39
N ASN A 18 -21.38 -4.44 6.68
CA ASN A 18 -20.36 -3.46 6.99
C ASN A 18 -20.35 -3.26 8.50
N THR A 19 -19.18 -3.44 9.10
CA THR A 19 -18.97 -3.01 10.48
C THR A 19 -18.68 -1.51 10.45
N TYR A 20 -19.40 -0.72 11.25
CA TYR A 20 -19.21 0.72 11.33
C TYR A 20 -18.89 1.12 12.77
N ILE A 21 -17.71 1.67 12.97
CA ILE A 21 -17.27 2.23 14.25
C ILE A 21 -17.51 3.74 14.16
N ALA A 22 -18.55 4.19 14.85
CA ALA A 22 -18.96 5.59 14.82
C ALA A 22 -17.92 6.52 15.46
N LYS A 23 -18.01 7.80 15.12
CA LYS A 23 -17.29 8.86 15.84
C LYS A 23 -17.59 8.77 17.35
N GLU A 24 -16.64 9.18 18.18
CA GLU A 24 -16.71 9.13 19.65
C GLU A 24 -16.62 7.72 20.26
N ILE A 25 -16.50 6.67 19.44
CA ILE A 25 -16.19 5.33 19.90
C ILE A 25 -14.68 5.11 19.91
N GLU A 26 -14.16 4.68 21.05
CA GLU A 26 -12.79 4.21 21.21
C GLU A 26 -12.81 2.71 21.51
N ILE A 27 -12.01 1.94 20.77
CA ILE A 27 -11.92 0.49 20.94
C ILE A 27 -10.47 0.09 21.10
N THR A 28 -10.20 -0.74 22.11
CA THR A 28 -8.91 -1.39 22.32
C THR A 28 -9.04 -2.89 22.10
N GLY A 29 -8.22 -3.43 21.21
CA GLY A 29 -8.19 -4.85 20.87
C GLY A 29 -8.03 -5.10 19.38
N ASN A 30 -7.74 -6.35 19.04
CA ASN A 30 -7.50 -6.74 17.65
C ASN A 30 -8.81 -7.14 16.96
N PHE A 31 -8.97 -6.71 15.72
CA PHE A 31 -10.10 -7.03 14.86
C PHE A 31 -9.71 -8.09 13.84
N LYS A 32 -10.44 -9.20 13.81
CA LYS A 32 -10.26 -10.25 12.80
C LYS A 32 -11.60 -10.70 12.26
N GLY A 33 -11.73 -10.79 10.95
CA GLY A 33 -12.97 -11.23 10.32
C GLY A 33 -12.95 -11.13 8.80
N GLU A 34 -14.12 -11.31 8.22
CA GLU A 34 -14.35 -11.11 6.79
C GLU A 34 -15.25 -9.89 6.58
N GLY A 35 -15.16 -9.28 5.40
CA GLY A 35 -15.99 -8.13 5.02
C GLY A 35 -15.31 -6.78 5.25
N ALA A 36 -16.12 -5.73 5.26
CA ALA A 36 -15.67 -4.34 5.30
C ALA A 36 -15.85 -3.73 6.70
N VAL A 37 -14.84 -2.99 7.15
CA VAL A 37 -14.88 -2.21 8.40
C VAL A 37 -14.64 -0.74 8.05
N GLN A 38 -15.55 0.12 8.50
CA GLN A 38 -15.39 1.57 8.43
C GLN A 38 -15.23 2.17 9.83
N ILE A 39 -14.24 3.04 9.98
CA ILE A 39 -13.81 3.60 11.26
C ILE A 39 -13.88 5.12 11.18
N GLU A 40 -14.80 5.71 11.93
CA GLU A 40 -14.88 7.16 12.19
C GLU A 40 -14.47 7.51 13.63
N GLY A 41 -14.14 6.51 14.45
CA GLY A 41 -13.69 6.66 15.84
C GLY A 41 -12.20 6.37 16.01
N ILE A 42 -11.81 5.97 17.22
CA ILE A 42 -10.42 5.62 17.56
C ILE A 42 -10.31 4.10 17.73
N LEU A 43 -9.33 3.49 17.06
CA LEU A 43 -9.00 2.08 17.21
C LEU A 43 -7.56 1.92 17.70
N HIS A 44 -7.37 1.18 18.80
CA HIS A 44 -6.09 0.74 19.30
C HIS A 44 -5.97 -0.79 19.15
N GLY A 45 -5.21 -1.23 18.15
CA GLY A 45 -5.01 -2.65 17.88
C GLY A 45 -4.87 -2.97 16.41
N ASP A 46 -4.57 -4.23 16.13
CA ASP A 46 -4.35 -4.71 14.77
C ASP A 46 -5.66 -5.10 14.09
N ILE A 47 -5.77 -4.82 12.79
CA ILE A 47 -6.94 -5.15 11.96
C ILE A 47 -6.54 -6.18 10.91
N SER A 48 -7.33 -7.25 10.79
CA SER A 48 -7.19 -8.29 9.77
C SER A 48 -8.55 -8.62 9.16
N VAL A 49 -8.90 -7.94 8.07
CA VAL A 49 -10.21 -8.04 7.39
C VAL A 49 -10.05 -7.86 5.87
N THR A 50 -11.13 -8.02 5.09
CA THR A 50 -11.05 -7.87 3.62
C THR A 50 -10.87 -6.42 3.18
N SER A 51 -11.59 -5.49 3.80
CA SER A 51 -11.52 -4.07 3.43
C SER A 51 -11.63 -3.15 4.65
N VAL A 52 -10.82 -2.11 4.67
CA VAL A 52 -10.79 -1.12 5.76
C VAL A 52 -10.95 0.27 5.18
N VAL A 53 -11.85 1.06 5.78
CA VAL A 53 -11.99 2.48 5.47
C VAL A 53 -11.77 3.26 6.77
N ILE A 54 -10.70 4.04 6.82
CA ILE A 54 -10.50 5.04 7.88
C ILE A 54 -11.15 6.33 7.38
N GLY A 55 -12.29 6.68 7.98
CA GLY A 55 -13.00 7.91 7.67
C GLY A 55 -12.28 9.15 8.15
N GLN A 56 -12.86 10.32 7.89
CA GLN A 56 -12.20 11.60 8.19
C GLN A 56 -11.87 11.79 9.67
N ASN A 57 -12.72 11.25 10.55
CA ASN A 57 -12.53 11.32 12.00
C ASN A 57 -11.80 10.08 12.55
N GLY A 58 -11.56 9.10 11.68
CA GLY A 58 -10.96 7.83 12.05
C GLY A 58 -9.49 7.98 12.43
N THR A 59 -9.11 7.41 13.56
CA THR A 59 -7.71 7.22 13.94
C THR A 59 -7.47 5.75 14.26
N VAL A 60 -6.51 5.14 13.57
CA VAL A 60 -6.10 3.76 13.84
C VAL A 60 -4.66 3.76 14.34
N ASN A 61 -4.44 3.15 15.50
CA ASN A 61 -3.13 2.95 16.10
C ASN A 61 -2.86 1.44 16.15
N GLY A 62 -2.13 0.93 15.16
CA GLY A 62 -1.90 -0.50 14.99
C GLY A 62 -1.64 -0.89 13.53
N SER A 63 -1.50 -2.19 13.30
CA SER A 63 -1.18 -2.72 11.97
C SER A 63 -2.45 -3.10 11.21
N ILE A 64 -2.51 -2.79 9.91
CA ILE A 64 -3.63 -3.17 9.04
C ILE A 64 -3.17 -4.24 8.05
N ASN A 65 -3.86 -5.38 8.05
CA ASN A 65 -3.75 -6.42 7.03
C ASN A 65 -5.10 -6.55 6.31
N ALA A 66 -5.16 -6.16 5.04
CA ALA A 66 -6.39 -6.21 4.26
C ALA A 66 -6.15 -6.33 2.75
N THR A 67 -7.19 -6.55 1.95
CA THR A 67 -7.06 -6.48 0.49
C THR A 67 -7.11 -5.04 0.02
N ASN A 68 -8.12 -4.28 0.47
CA ASN A 68 -8.32 -2.88 0.06
C ASN A 68 -8.36 -1.99 1.29
N VAL A 69 -7.61 -0.89 1.27
CA VAL A 69 -7.59 0.09 2.37
C VAL A 69 -7.78 1.48 1.79
N ILE A 70 -8.70 2.25 2.37
CA ILE A 70 -8.89 3.67 2.07
C ILE A 70 -8.63 4.46 3.34
N VAL A 71 -7.77 5.46 3.27
CA VAL A 71 -7.40 6.31 4.41
C VAL A 71 -7.78 7.76 4.09
N ASN A 72 -8.81 8.25 4.77
CA ASN A 72 -9.21 9.66 4.79
C ASN A 72 -9.03 10.28 6.20
N GLY A 73 -8.49 9.53 7.16
CA GLY A 73 -8.17 9.98 8.51
C GLY A 73 -6.70 9.73 8.83
N THR A 74 -6.40 9.33 10.06
CA THR A 74 -5.02 9.07 10.51
C THR A 74 -4.76 7.59 10.76
N LEU A 75 -3.66 7.09 10.23
CA LEU A 75 -3.11 5.79 10.60
C LEU A 75 -1.70 5.95 11.17
N ASN A 76 -1.51 5.47 12.39
CA ASN A 76 -0.22 5.34 13.03
C ASN A 76 0.12 3.86 13.16
N GLY A 77 0.88 3.33 12.20
CA GLY A 77 1.22 1.91 12.17
C GLY A 77 1.50 1.38 10.77
N SER A 78 1.71 0.07 10.67
CA SER A 78 2.12 -0.57 9.43
C SER A 78 0.92 -1.03 8.61
N ILE A 79 0.98 -0.87 7.28
CA ILE A 79 -0.02 -1.40 6.35
C ILE A 79 0.58 -2.54 5.54
N LEU A 80 -0.15 -3.64 5.45
CA LEU A 80 0.03 -4.69 4.45
C LEU A 80 -1.27 -4.88 3.68
N CYS A 81 -1.33 -4.44 2.43
CA CYS A 81 -2.52 -4.67 1.59
C CYS A 81 -2.23 -4.85 0.10
N ASP A 82 -3.26 -5.14 -0.69
CA ASP A 82 -3.13 -5.18 -2.15
C ASP A 82 -3.27 -3.77 -2.74
N THR A 83 -4.34 -3.08 -2.40
CA THR A 83 -4.60 -1.71 -2.85
C THR A 83 -4.74 -0.76 -1.66
N LEU A 84 -4.06 0.38 -1.74
CA LEU A 84 -4.15 1.46 -0.76
C LEU A 84 -4.46 2.77 -1.49
N GLU A 85 -5.49 3.45 -1.02
CA GLU A 85 -5.84 4.81 -1.42
C GLU A 85 -5.73 5.74 -0.22
N VAL A 86 -4.87 6.74 -0.33
CA VAL A 86 -4.71 7.79 0.68
C VAL A 86 -5.38 9.04 0.15
N MET A 87 -6.56 9.34 0.66
CA MET A 87 -7.34 10.52 0.26
C MET A 87 -6.68 11.81 0.80
N ALA A 88 -7.18 12.97 0.38
CA ALA A 88 -6.58 14.27 0.70
C ALA A 88 -6.39 14.56 2.20
N ASN A 89 -7.28 14.06 3.08
CA ASN A 89 -7.11 14.20 4.54
C ASN A 89 -6.37 13.01 5.18
N GLY A 90 -6.00 12.01 4.38
CA GLY A 90 -5.29 10.82 4.82
C GLY A 90 -3.87 11.16 5.27
N ASN A 91 -3.52 10.70 6.46
CA ASN A 91 -2.17 10.77 7.00
C ASN A 91 -1.74 9.38 7.47
N ILE A 92 -0.65 8.87 6.89
CA ILE A 92 -0.07 7.59 7.28
C ILE A 92 1.34 7.85 7.80
N ASN A 93 1.59 7.38 9.01
CA ASN A 93 2.91 7.37 9.62
C ASN A 93 3.35 5.92 9.78
N ASN A 94 4.59 5.61 9.35
CA ASN A 94 5.29 4.31 9.44
C ASN A 94 5.37 3.53 8.10
N GLU A 95 5.34 2.19 8.14
CA GLU A 95 5.66 1.34 7.00
C GLU A 95 4.43 0.97 6.15
N VAL A 96 4.54 1.14 4.83
CA VAL A 96 3.49 0.84 3.85
C VAL A 96 3.98 -0.23 2.88
N LYS A 97 3.42 -1.44 2.96
CA LYS A 97 3.70 -2.56 2.04
C LYS A 97 2.45 -2.88 1.23
N VAL A 98 2.47 -2.58 -0.06
CA VAL A 98 1.28 -2.71 -0.91
C VAL A 98 1.58 -3.33 -2.28
N LYS A 99 0.56 -3.69 -3.07
CA LYS A 99 0.76 -3.95 -4.51
C LYS A 99 0.63 -2.65 -5.31
N GLN A 100 -0.44 -1.90 -5.04
CA GLN A 100 -0.78 -0.65 -5.70
C GLN A 100 -1.04 0.44 -4.67
N LEU A 101 -0.51 1.64 -4.92
CA LEU A 101 -0.67 2.80 -4.06
C LEU A 101 -1.16 4.02 -4.86
N LEU A 102 -2.25 4.64 -4.40
CA LEU A 102 -2.71 5.95 -4.85
C LEU A 102 -2.64 6.95 -3.70
N VAL A 103 -2.02 8.10 -3.91
CA VAL A 103 -1.78 9.10 -2.85
C VAL A 103 -2.23 10.49 -3.28
N SER A 104 -3.29 11.00 -2.65
CA SER A 104 -3.68 12.41 -2.65
C SER A 104 -3.39 13.09 -1.31
N GLY A 105 -3.18 12.31 -0.24
CA GLY A 105 -2.87 12.80 1.12
C GLY A 105 -1.38 12.84 1.45
N THR A 106 -1.05 12.49 2.69
CA THR A 106 0.31 12.55 3.24
C THR A 106 0.78 11.18 3.73
N ILE A 107 2.02 10.82 3.40
CA ILE A 107 2.69 9.62 3.94
C ILE A 107 4.06 10.02 4.46
N ASP A 108 4.34 9.69 5.72
CA ASP A 108 5.66 9.78 6.34
C ASP A 108 6.16 8.37 6.75
N GLY A 109 7.24 7.89 6.13
CA GLY A 109 7.86 6.63 6.53
C GLY A 109 8.55 5.85 5.41
N THR A 110 8.29 4.55 5.32
CA THR A 110 8.92 3.65 4.34
C THR A 110 7.85 3.01 3.48
N ILE A 111 8.01 3.06 2.16
CA ILE A 111 7.01 2.59 1.20
C ILE A 111 7.61 1.52 0.30
N GLU A 112 6.98 0.36 0.25
CA GLU A 112 7.30 -0.74 -0.67
C GLU A 112 6.02 -1.17 -1.41
N ALA A 113 5.90 -0.78 -2.67
CA ALA A 113 4.80 -1.18 -3.54
C ALA A 113 5.30 -2.17 -4.61
N LYS A 114 4.62 -3.31 -4.78
CA LYS A 114 5.08 -4.33 -5.73
C LYS A 114 4.96 -3.93 -7.20
N ASN A 115 3.99 -3.10 -7.55
CA ASN A 115 3.68 -2.78 -8.94
C ASN A 115 3.77 -1.28 -9.22
N GLU A 116 2.89 -0.48 -8.63
CA GLU A 116 2.78 0.94 -8.98
C GLU A 116 2.56 1.81 -7.75
N ILE A 117 3.14 3.01 -7.80
CA ILE A 117 2.77 4.12 -6.92
C ILE A 117 2.38 5.31 -7.79
N ASN A 118 1.16 5.80 -7.61
CA ASN A 118 0.67 7.02 -8.25
C ASN A 118 0.46 8.11 -7.19
N ILE A 119 1.17 9.21 -7.34
CA ILE A 119 1.06 10.39 -6.47
C ILE A 119 0.31 11.47 -7.23
N GLU A 120 -0.88 11.78 -6.75
CA GLU A 120 -1.73 12.84 -7.29
C GLU A 120 -1.18 14.24 -6.95
N PRO A 121 -1.67 15.32 -7.59
CA PRO A 121 -1.14 16.67 -7.40
C PRO A 121 -1.08 17.17 -5.95
N THR A 122 -1.99 16.69 -5.08
CA THR A 122 -2.01 17.05 -3.65
C THR A 122 -1.19 16.11 -2.77
N GLY A 123 -0.75 14.97 -3.33
CA GLY A 123 -0.01 13.95 -2.62
C GLY A 123 1.36 14.43 -2.19
N VAL A 124 1.70 14.21 -0.92
CA VAL A 124 3.02 14.52 -0.36
C VAL A 124 3.58 13.28 0.32
N ILE A 125 4.76 12.86 -0.12
CA ILE A 125 5.48 11.73 0.47
C ILE A 125 6.80 12.24 1.04
N SER A 126 7.00 12.04 2.34
CA SER A 126 8.29 12.17 3.01
C SER A 126 8.73 10.76 3.38
N ALA A 127 9.68 10.18 2.64
CA ALA A 127 10.03 8.79 2.87
C ALA A 127 11.54 8.57 2.97
N ASN A 128 11.96 7.75 3.93
CA ASN A 128 13.36 7.31 4.00
C ASN A 128 13.71 6.51 2.75
N VAL A 129 12.82 5.61 2.35
CA VAL A 129 12.91 4.80 1.14
C VAL A 129 11.51 4.56 0.58
N MET A 130 11.35 4.79 -0.73
CA MET A 130 10.17 4.48 -1.51
C MET A 130 10.58 3.58 -2.68
N LYS A 131 10.00 2.39 -2.77
CA LYS A 131 10.34 1.39 -3.80
C LYS A 131 9.10 0.92 -4.57
N SER A 132 9.18 0.92 -5.89
CA SER A 132 8.22 0.23 -6.75
C SER A 132 8.79 -0.14 -8.12
N LYS A 133 7.99 -0.81 -8.97
CA LYS A 133 8.35 -0.98 -10.39
C LYS A 133 8.13 0.31 -11.14
N THR A 134 6.93 0.86 -11.02
CA THR A 134 6.50 2.05 -11.71
C THR A 134 6.08 3.12 -10.70
N ILE A 135 6.60 4.34 -10.83
CA ILE A 135 6.27 5.47 -9.96
C ILE A 135 5.82 6.62 -10.84
N LEU A 136 4.59 7.09 -10.66
CA LEU A 136 4.01 8.26 -11.34
C LEU A 136 3.90 9.39 -10.31
N VAL A 137 4.46 10.55 -10.64
CA VAL A 137 4.55 11.68 -9.71
C VAL A 137 3.92 12.92 -10.33
N ASN A 138 2.75 13.32 -9.82
CA ASN A 138 2.17 14.65 -10.01
C ASN A 138 2.20 15.48 -8.71
N GLY A 139 2.40 14.84 -7.56
CA GLY A 139 2.58 15.52 -6.28
C GLY A 139 4.06 15.79 -5.93
N ARG A 140 4.38 15.71 -4.64
CA ARG A 140 5.73 15.96 -4.12
C ARG A 140 6.30 14.74 -3.41
N ILE A 141 7.55 14.43 -3.69
CA ILE A 141 8.34 13.44 -2.97
C ILE A 141 9.59 14.11 -2.40
N LEU A 142 9.84 13.87 -1.12
CA LEU A 142 11.11 14.11 -0.45
C LEU A 142 11.65 12.77 0.05
N GLY A 143 12.82 12.35 -0.44
CA GLY A 143 13.44 11.10 0.02
C GLY A 143 14.11 10.27 -1.06
N LYS A 144 14.44 9.03 -0.70
CA LYS A 144 15.02 8.07 -1.64
C LYS A 144 13.93 7.38 -2.46
N VAL A 145 13.99 7.52 -3.78
CA VAL A 145 13.04 6.92 -4.73
C VAL A 145 13.74 5.81 -5.52
N ILE A 146 13.14 4.63 -5.55
CA ILE A 146 13.65 3.45 -6.25
C ILE A 146 12.56 2.93 -7.19
N ALA A 147 12.76 3.10 -8.49
CA ALA A 147 11.86 2.60 -9.54
C ALA A 147 12.58 1.56 -10.41
N SER A 148 12.21 0.29 -10.30
CA SER A 148 12.91 -0.78 -11.04
C SER A 148 12.57 -0.82 -12.53
N GLU A 149 11.47 -0.20 -12.96
CA GLU A 149 11.03 -0.15 -14.35
C GLU A 149 10.93 1.29 -14.88
N LEU A 150 10.09 2.14 -14.28
CA LEU A 150 9.82 3.49 -14.76
C LEU A 150 9.56 4.49 -13.63
N LEU A 151 10.22 5.65 -13.69
CA LEU A 151 9.80 6.86 -12.98
C LEU A 151 9.21 7.84 -13.99
N GLU A 152 7.94 8.17 -13.87
CA GLU A 152 7.28 9.20 -14.66
C GLU A 152 6.97 10.42 -13.79
N VAL A 153 7.60 11.55 -14.11
CA VAL A 153 7.33 12.84 -13.45
C VAL A 153 6.42 13.66 -14.36
N GLY A 154 5.19 13.88 -13.91
CA GLY A 154 4.20 14.68 -14.60
C GLY A 154 4.48 16.18 -14.52
N THR A 155 3.56 16.99 -15.07
CA THR A 155 3.73 18.45 -15.22
C THR A 155 3.78 19.20 -13.90
N THR A 156 3.21 18.62 -12.85
CA THR A 156 3.17 19.17 -11.48
C THR A 156 4.08 18.41 -10.51
N GLY A 157 4.71 17.34 -10.97
CA GLY A 157 5.52 16.45 -10.16
C GLY A 157 6.82 17.09 -9.70
N SER A 158 7.15 16.91 -8.43
CA SER A 158 8.45 17.29 -7.87
C SER A 158 9.04 16.15 -7.06
N VAL A 159 10.24 15.73 -7.42
CA VAL A 159 11.00 14.70 -6.70
C VAL A 159 12.30 15.31 -6.20
N GLU A 160 12.52 15.29 -4.89
CA GLU A 160 13.72 15.77 -4.24
C GLU A 160 14.38 14.66 -3.42
N GLY A 161 15.65 14.34 -3.71
CA GLY A 161 16.43 13.35 -2.97
C GLY A 161 17.28 12.43 -3.86
N GLU A 162 17.52 11.21 -3.38
CA GLU A 162 18.27 10.20 -4.13
C GLU A 162 17.31 9.39 -5.01
N ILE A 163 17.59 9.32 -6.31
CA ILE A 163 16.75 8.64 -7.29
C ILE A 163 17.52 7.48 -7.90
N ILE A 164 17.01 6.26 -7.77
CA ILE A 164 17.55 5.06 -8.40
C ILE A 164 16.50 4.53 -9.37
N VAL A 165 16.77 4.61 -10.66
CA VAL A 165 15.75 4.29 -11.68
C VAL A 165 16.34 3.61 -12.91
N LYS A 166 15.56 2.71 -13.52
CA LYS A 166 15.91 2.08 -14.81
C LYS A 166 15.57 2.98 -16.01
N ASN A 167 14.32 3.44 -16.10
CA ASN A 167 13.88 4.38 -17.12
C ASN A 167 13.19 5.58 -16.48
N ILE A 168 13.46 6.78 -17.00
CA ILE A 168 12.78 8.00 -16.55
C ILE A 168 12.04 8.66 -17.70
N LYS A 169 10.84 9.17 -17.41
CA LYS A 169 10.03 10.01 -18.29
C LYS A 169 9.63 11.26 -17.55
N THR A 170 9.82 12.42 -18.17
CA THR A 170 9.52 13.71 -17.54
C THR A 170 8.71 14.55 -18.50
N HIS A 171 7.62 15.12 -18.01
CA HIS A 171 6.81 16.11 -18.74
C HIS A 171 7.31 17.53 -18.47
N GLU A 172 6.91 18.47 -19.31
CA GLU A 172 7.22 19.89 -19.12
C GLU A 172 6.70 20.38 -17.75
N GLY A 173 7.57 21.03 -16.96
CA GLY A 173 7.26 21.47 -15.60
C GLY A 173 7.64 20.48 -14.50
N GLY A 174 7.91 19.21 -14.84
CA GLY A 174 8.39 18.22 -13.89
C GLY A 174 9.74 18.60 -13.29
N ARG A 175 9.85 18.53 -11.96
CA ARG A 175 11.03 18.97 -11.21
C ARG A 175 11.73 17.76 -10.55
N LEU A 176 13.03 17.66 -10.78
CA LEU A 176 13.89 16.62 -10.24
C LEU A 176 15.11 17.28 -9.62
N ILE A 177 15.30 17.13 -8.30
CA ILE A 177 16.44 17.70 -7.58
C ILE A 177 17.11 16.60 -6.76
N GLY A 178 18.42 16.46 -6.92
CA GLY A 178 19.23 15.58 -6.11
C GLY A 178 20.15 14.71 -6.97
N SER A 179 20.49 13.54 -6.46
CA SER A 179 21.38 12.60 -7.15
C SER A 179 20.57 11.52 -7.85
N MET A 180 21.00 11.14 -9.05
CA MET A 180 20.40 10.05 -9.80
C MET A 180 21.41 8.96 -10.08
N GLN A 181 20.99 7.71 -9.91
CA GLN A 181 21.77 6.51 -10.21
C GLN A 181 20.93 5.54 -11.03
N ASN A 182 21.61 4.72 -11.84
CA ASN A 182 20.96 3.69 -12.64
C ASN A 182 20.58 2.51 -11.74
N TYR A 183 19.35 2.01 -11.88
CA TYR A 183 18.92 0.79 -11.21
C TYR A 183 19.61 -0.42 -11.85
N GLN A 184 20.34 -1.19 -11.04
CA GLN A 184 20.86 -2.49 -11.43
C GLN A 184 20.09 -3.56 -10.67
N GLU A 185 19.54 -4.56 -11.37
CA GLU A 185 19.03 -5.75 -10.71
C GLU A 185 20.20 -6.41 -9.98
N GLU A 186 20.11 -6.52 -8.65
CA GLU A 186 21.01 -7.42 -7.93
C GLU A 186 20.80 -8.82 -8.50
N GLU A 187 21.83 -9.39 -9.13
CA GLU A 187 21.83 -10.79 -9.56
C GLU A 187 21.46 -11.64 -8.33
N THR A 188 20.24 -12.16 -8.31
CA THR A 188 19.82 -13.10 -7.27
C THR A 188 20.74 -14.30 -7.34
N LYS A 189 21.69 -14.42 -6.41
CA LYS A 189 22.48 -15.63 -6.26
C LYS A 189 21.52 -16.82 -6.23
N PRO A 190 21.66 -17.82 -7.11
CA PRO A 190 20.81 -19.00 -7.08
C PRO A 190 20.84 -19.58 -5.67
N LYS A 191 19.67 -19.76 -5.05
CA LYS A 191 19.53 -20.60 -3.86
C LYS A 191 20.03 -21.99 -4.25
N VAL A 192 21.20 -22.37 -3.74
CA VAL A 192 21.71 -23.73 -3.82
C VAL A 192 20.66 -24.61 -3.18
N SER A 193 19.93 -25.36 -4.00
CA SER A 193 19.09 -26.47 -3.54
C SER A 193 20.03 -27.55 -3.06
N ASP A 194 20.05 -27.78 -1.76
CA ASP A 194 20.77 -28.87 -1.12
C ASP A 194 20.42 -30.21 -1.78
N LYS A 195 21.47 -30.89 -2.25
CA LYS A 195 21.41 -32.32 -2.60
C LYS A 195 21.13 -33.11 -1.33
N ASN A 196 20.11 -33.95 -1.36
CA ASN A 196 20.14 -35.21 -0.62
C ASN A 196 19.48 -36.32 -1.45
N THR A 197 20.30 -36.88 -2.35
CA THR A 197 20.14 -38.24 -2.84
C THR A 197 20.52 -39.18 -1.69
N VAL A 198 19.54 -39.89 -1.15
CA VAL A 198 19.77 -41.04 -0.27
C VAL A 198 20.15 -42.23 -1.15
N SER A 199 21.41 -42.68 -1.08
CA SER A 199 21.81 -44.02 -1.50
C SER A 199 22.94 -44.55 -0.60
N GLN A 200 22.51 -45.32 0.38
CA GLN A 200 23.13 -46.55 0.92
C GLN A 200 24.61 -46.54 1.34
N LYS A 201 24.78 -46.70 2.65
CA LYS A 201 25.92 -47.37 3.28
C LYS A 201 26.09 -48.77 2.66
N ASP A 202 27.29 -49.08 2.20
CA ASP A 202 27.79 -50.45 2.17
C ASP A 202 29.21 -50.46 2.72
N GLU A 203 29.47 -51.53 3.46
CA GLU A 203 30.49 -51.66 4.47
C GLU A 203 31.91 -51.75 3.90
N SER A 204 32.81 -51.20 4.70
CA SER A 204 34.26 -51.35 4.70
C SER A 204 34.78 -52.73 4.28
N ASN A 205 35.80 -52.74 3.42
CA ASN A 205 36.71 -53.86 3.25
C ASN A 205 38.18 -53.39 3.31
N LEU A 206 38.95 -53.99 4.23
CA LEU A 206 40.39 -54.37 4.22
C LEU A 206 40.95 -54.31 5.66
N ILE A 207 41.03 -55.43 6.40
CA ILE A 207 42.13 -56.42 6.42
C ILE A 207 43.46 -55.81 6.88
N VAL A 208 43.85 -56.08 8.13
CA VAL A 208 45.05 -56.85 8.56
C VAL A 208 44.73 -57.49 9.91
#